data_AF-A0A3B8LDQ0-F1
#
_entry.id   AF-A0A3B8LDQ0-F1
#
_cell.length_a   1.000
_cell.length_b   1.000
_cell.length_c   1.000
_cell.angle_alpha   90.00
_cell.angle_beta   90.00
_cell.angle_gamma   90.00
#
_symmetry.space_group_name_H-M   'P 1'
#
loop_
_entity.id
_entity.type
_entity.pdbx_description
1 polymer ?
#
loop_
_entity_poly.entity_id
_entity_poly.type
_entity_poly.pdbx_seq_one_letter_code
_entity_poly.pdbx_strand_id
1 'polypeptide(L)'
;CKEGTQTCAGGKWGQCQNESIPQNETCGDNKDNDCNGRVDELASCNQGCTDGTTRACYTGPAGTKDVGVCKGGGQLCKNNKWEACVGEIVPTTEICGDGKDNNCNNQVDDNCGVCRPGSQEACYSGTTGCTKNGNVYTCNTPCSAGTRTCKADGQWGPCTGETTPAAKEICGDNIDNDCNNFIDDNCNTKLHQPCQTDTDCGTGNRCVRASNVLQICVQECTNDPTICNKNPKRKVCRAYTITDQGQQLSMCAEEASSGQSCDFSKSIMCKSNLVCDNGSCRAATYVNEGEICDSTAATPVLCALGLTCVSFGNGRPNVCLKLCSVANPVRCSRSSFSCMPFQTGGQVGDCIQTTCTQNSDCVFTNTPHECVSTSSGGKLCVSSTSPGTATFGNICDNNTIRCQAGLTCLATSSTAANGFCSQDCTTSGTCPTGGTCTQVSTTQKMCLIPCTTTCSNTQFTCQTIGQLGNFCFPN
;
A
#
# COMPACT_ATOMS: atom_id res chain seq x y z
N CYS A 1 30.77 4.94 73.54
CA CYS A 1 31.75 6.06 73.67
C CYS A 1 32.57 6.24 72.40
N LYS A 2 33.20 7.41 72.22
CA LYS A 2 33.84 7.79 70.96
C LYS A 2 35.15 8.53 71.21
N GLU A 3 36.20 8.12 70.51
CA GLU A 3 37.48 8.82 70.50
C GLU A 3 37.32 10.22 69.88
N GLY A 4 37.91 11.23 70.52
CA GLY A 4 37.99 12.59 69.99
C GLY A 4 39.28 12.82 69.21
N THR A 5 39.37 13.97 68.55
CA THR A 5 40.58 14.38 67.83
C THR A 5 41.19 15.60 68.51
N GLN A 6 42.49 15.56 68.80
CA GLN A 6 43.26 16.72 69.27
C GLN A 6 44.06 17.32 68.11
N THR A 7 44.18 18.63 68.09
CA THR A 7 45.02 19.35 67.12
C THR A 7 46.18 20.01 67.86
N CYS A 8 47.40 19.82 67.35
CA CYS A 8 48.59 20.47 67.88
C CYS A 8 48.80 21.82 67.19
N ALA A 9 48.83 22.90 67.97
CA ALA A 9 49.14 24.24 67.48
C ALA A 9 50.15 24.89 68.43
N GLY A 10 51.27 25.41 67.89
CA GLY A 10 52.33 26.03 68.69
C GLY A 10 53.07 25.08 69.64
N GLY A 11 53.12 23.78 69.32
CA GLY A 11 53.85 22.77 70.11
C GLY A 11 53.10 22.26 71.35
N LYS A 12 51.82 22.60 71.52
CA LYS A 12 50.95 22.07 72.57
C LYS A 12 49.70 21.44 71.95
N TRP A 13 49.29 20.30 72.50
CA TRP A 13 48.03 19.65 72.13
C TRP A 13 46.84 20.38 72.76
N GLY A 14 45.82 20.67 71.96
CA GLY A 14 44.54 21.20 72.45
C GLY A 14 43.68 20.12 73.11
N GLN A 15 42.51 20.53 73.63
CA GLN A 15 41.49 19.59 74.13
C GLN A 15 41.00 18.67 73.00
N CYS A 16 40.61 17.44 73.36
CA CYS A 16 39.97 16.51 72.43
C CYS A 16 38.62 17.08 71.99
N GLN A 17 38.43 17.29 70.70
CA GLN A 17 37.13 17.67 70.15
C GLN A 17 36.34 16.42 69.75
N ASN A 18 35.04 16.43 70.07
CA ASN A 18 34.09 15.36 69.77
C ASN A 18 34.35 14.02 70.48
N GLU A 19 35.12 14.01 71.58
CA GLU A 19 35.19 12.83 72.43
C GLU A 19 33.89 12.64 73.24
N SER A 20 33.52 11.39 73.46
CA SER A 20 32.50 11.01 74.45
C SER A 20 33.20 10.22 75.54
N ILE A 21 33.51 10.92 76.65
CA ILE A 21 34.21 10.37 77.80
C ILE A 21 33.26 9.57 78.71
N PRO A 22 33.78 8.62 79.51
CA PRO A 22 33.00 7.90 80.53
C PRO A 22 32.21 8.84 81.45
N GLN A 23 30.93 8.56 81.61
CA GLN A 23 30.02 9.20 82.57
C GLN A 23 29.38 8.14 83.47
N ASN A 24 28.64 8.55 84.50
CA ASN A 24 27.88 7.58 85.30
C ASN A 24 26.79 6.92 84.45
N GLU A 25 26.60 5.61 84.63
CA GLU A 25 25.61 4.81 83.92
C GLU A 25 24.18 5.28 84.22
N THR A 26 23.42 5.57 83.16
CA THR A 26 22.03 6.06 83.21
C THR A 26 21.09 4.94 82.80
N CYS A 27 20.57 4.22 83.79
CA CYS A 27 19.74 3.04 83.54
C CYS A 27 18.53 3.30 82.62
N GLY A 28 18.39 2.48 81.59
CA GLY A 28 17.23 2.41 80.69
C GLY A 28 17.30 3.37 79.50
N ASP A 29 18.45 3.97 79.23
CA ASP A 29 18.68 4.76 78.01
C ASP A 29 19.28 3.93 76.84
N ASN A 30 19.57 2.64 77.09
CA ASN A 30 20.19 1.70 76.15
C ASN A 30 21.54 2.18 75.59
N LYS A 31 22.29 2.98 76.36
CA LYS A 31 23.63 3.44 76.00
C LYS A 31 24.63 3.03 77.07
N ASP A 32 25.81 2.65 76.62
CA ASP A 32 27.00 2.49 77.46
C ASP A 32 27.52 3.90 77.81
N ASN A 33 27.02 4.47 78.91
CA ASN A 33 27.38 5.83 79.33
C ASN A 33 28.75 5.85 80.01
N ASP A 34 29.13 4.77 80.68
CA ASP A 34 30.39 4.65 81.40
C ASP A 34 31.56 4.09 80.57
N CYS A 35 31.29 3.76 79.30
CA CYS A 35 32.24 3.26 78.32
C CYS A 35 32.90 1.93 78.69
N ASN A 36 32.29 1.12 79.55
CA ASN A 36 32.87 -0.15 79.99
C ASN A 36 32.63 -1.30 79.00
N GLY A 37 31.91 -1.04 77.89
CA GLY A 37 31.59 -2.01 76.86
C GLY A 37 30.34 -2.83 77.13
N ARG A 38 29.55 -2.45 78.13
CA ARG A 38 28.24 -3.02 78.47
C ARG A 38 27.22 -1.89 78.52
N VAL A 39 25.95 -2.25 78.38
CA VAL A 39 24.83 -1.31 78.38
C VAL A 39 23.97 -1.64 79.59
N ASP A 40 23.65 -0.64 80.41
CA ASP A 40 22.71 -0.73 81.53
C ASP A 40 23.08 -1.84 82.55
N GLU A 41 24.36 -2.09 82.79
CA GLU A 41 24.84 -3.27 83.55
C GLU A 41 24.91 -3.08 85.07
N LEU A 42 24.68 -1.87 85.59
CA LEU A 42 24.67 -1.66 87.04
C LEU A 42 23.58 -2.49 87.72
N ALA A 43 23.87 -2.99 88.93
CA ALA A 43 22.91 -3.75 89.73
C ALA A 43 21.61 -2.96 90.02
N SER A 44 21.69 -1.63 90.04
CA SER A 44 20.53 -0.72 90.12
C SER A 44 19.62 -0.78 88.90
N CYS A 45 20.13 -1.16 87.73
CA CYS A 45 19.36 -1.37 86.51
C CYS A 45 18.67 -2.75 86.49
N ASN A 46 19.07 -3.68 87.37
CA ASN A 46 18.54 -5.05 87.47
C ASN A 46 17.46 -5.24 88.55
N GLN A 47 17.03 -4.17 89.22
CA GLN A 47 15.83 -4.24 90.05
C GLN A 47 14.61 -4.03 89.14
N GLY A 48 13.62 -4.91 89.27
CA GLY A 48 12.35 -4.74 88.60
C GLY A 48 11.76 -3.35 88.83
N CYS A 49 10.81 -2.96 87.99
CA CYS A 49 10.21 -1.64 88.07
C CYS A 49 9.24 -1.52 89.24
N THR A 50 8.87 -0.31 89.64
CA THR A 50 7.82 -0.09 90.65
C THR A 50 6.45 -0.07 89.99
N ASP A 51 5.51 -0.90 90.47
CA ASP A 51 4.16 -0.99 89.91
C ASP A 51 3.49 0.39 89.79
N GLY A 52 2.89 0.65 88.62
CA GLY A 52 2.27 1.92 88.29
C GLY A 52 3.22 2.98 87.69
N THR A 53 4.53 2.76 87.71
CA THR A 53 5.47 3.64 87.00
C THR A 53 5.44 3.41 85.49
N THR A 54 5.73 4.47 84.74
CA THR A 54 5.83 4.43 83.28
C THR A 54 7.22 4.83 82.82
N ARG A 55 7.74 4.16 81.79
CA ARG A 55 8.97 4.59 81.10
C ARG A 55 8.76 4.67 79.59
N ALA A 56 9.59 5.48 78.92
CA ALA A 56 9.70 5.42 77.48
C ALA A 56 10.31 4.08 77.05
N CYS A 57 9.88 3.56 75.91
CA CYS A 57 10.36 2.32 75.34
C CYS A 57 10.38 2.42 73.82
N TYR A 58 11.19 1.59 73.19
CA TYR A 58 11.21 1.39 71.75
C TYR A 58 11.92 0.07 71.48
N THR A 59 11.23 -0.87 70.82
CA THR A 59 11.74 -2.22 70.58
C THR A 59 12.33 -2.39 69.19
N GLY A 60 12.24 -1.38 68.33
CA GLY A 60 12.85 -1.36 67.00
C GLY A 60 14.38 -1.21 67.04
N PRO A 61 15.08 -1.47 65.91
CA PRO A 61 16.53 -1.35 65.80
C PRO A 61 17.07 0.03 66.20
N ALA A 62 18.27 0.07 66.80
CA ALA A 62 18.92 1.32 67.16
C ALA A 62 19.08 2.24 65.93
N GLY A 63 18.77 3.53 66.09
CA GLY A 63 18.83 4.52 65.00
C GLY A 63 17.54 4.68 64.18
N THR A 64 16.49 3.88 64.42
CA THR A 64 15.21 3.98 63.71
C THR A 64 14.12 4.73 64.51
N LYS A 65 14.35 5.00 65.79
CA LYS A 65 13.41 5.73 66.65
C LYS A 65 13.27 7.18 66.19
N ASP A 66 12.03 7.64 66.07
CA ASP A 66 11.67 9.01 65.67
C ASP A 66 12.12 9.36 64.22
N VAL A 67 12.29 8.32 63.38
CA VAL A 67 12.57 8.41 61.95
C VAL A 67 11.33 7.95 61.17
N GLY A 68 10.89 8.72 60.17
CA GLY A 68 9.73 8.37 59.36
C GLY A 68 8.44 8.25 60.19
N VAL A 69 7.79 7.09 60.11
CA VAL A 69 6.61 6.77 60.94
C VAL A 69 6.96 6.18 62.29
N CYS A 70 8.21 5.78 62.50
CA CYS A 70 8.62 5.10 63.71
C CYS A 70 8.69 6.04 64.89
N LYS A 71 8.18 5.57 66.04
CA LYS A 71 8.17 6.34 67.28
C LYS A 71 8.20 5.44 68.49
N GLY A 72 8.77 5.96 69.57
CA GLY A 72 8.74 5.31 70.88
C GLY A 72 7.33 5.21 71.47
N GLY A 73 7.14 4.22 72.32
CA GLY A 73 5.94 4.04 73.13
C GLY A 73 6.20 4.25 74.63
N GLY A 74 5.23 3.87 75.44
CA GLY A 74 5.35 3.79 76.90
C GLY A 74 5.16 2.37 77.42
N GLN A 75 6.02 1.94 78.35
CA GLN A 75 5.83 0.72 79.13
C GLN A 75 5.24 1.07 80.48
N LEU A 76 4.22 0.33 80.91
CA LEU A 76 3.71 0.34 82.28
C LEU A 76 4.39 -0.76 83.07
N CYS A 77 4.78 -0.45 84.30
CA CYS A 77 5.23 -1.46 85.23
C CYS A 77 4.05 -2.14 85.93
N LYS A 78 4.01 -3.48 85.89
CA LYS A 78 3.04 -4.29 86.60
C LYS A 78 3.68 -5.59 87.10
N ASN A 79 3.44 -5.94 88.36
CA ASN A 79 4.07 -7.08 89.04
C ASN A 79 5.61 -7.04 88.96
N ASN A 80 6.21 -5.87 89.18
CA ASN A 80 7.66 -5.62 89.07
C ASN A 80 8.28 -5.93 87.70
N LYS A 81 7.46 -5.99 86.63
CA LYS A 81 7.91 -6.21 85.25
C LYS A 81 7.34 -5.16 84.32
N TRP A 82 8.15 -4.74 83.36
CA TRP A 82 7.68 -3.88 82.28
C TRP A 82 6.81 -4.69 81.33
N GLU A 83 5.59 -4.22 81.08
CA GLU A 83 4.69 -4.82 80.09
C GLU A 83 5.16 -4.50 78.65
N ALA A 84 4.34 -4.84 77.64
CA ALA A 84 4.64 -4.49 76.26
C ALA A 84 4.75 -2.96 76.09
N CYS A 85 5.57 -2.53 75.13
CA CYS A 85 5.69 -1.12 74.80
C CYS A 85 4.43 -0.67 74.05
N VAL A 86 3.55 0.08 74.72
CA VAL A 86 2.28 0.52 74.15
C VAL A 86 2.48 1.79 73.34
N GLY A 87 1.95 1.81 72.12
CA GLY A 87 1.95 2.98 71.25
C GLY A 87 3.23 3.19 70.44
N GLU A 88 4.19 2.26 70.50
CA GLU A 88 5.33 2.27 69.59
C GLU A 88 4.91 1.93 68.16
N ILE A 89 5.63 2.50 67.20
CA ILE A 89 5.59 2.10 65.80
C ILE A 89 7.02 1.72 65.45
N VAL A 90 7.25 0.44 65.17
CA VAL A 90 8.56 -0.10 64.79
C VAL A 90 8.66 -0.24 63.27
N PRO A 91 9.88 -0.35 62.71
CA PRO A 91 10.07 -0.42 61.26
C PRO A 91 9.35 -1.62 60.65
N THR A 92 8.70 -1.41 59.51
CA THR A 92 8.14 -2.46 58.66
C THR A 92 8.76 -2.42 57.28
N THR A 93 8.46 -3.40 56.42
CA THR A 93 8.79 -3.27 54.99
C THR A 93 8.13 -2.02 54.41
N GLU A 94 8.81 -1.37 53.45
CA GLU A 94 8.34 -0.15 52.83
C GLU A 94 7.00 -0.34 52.10
N ILE A 95 6.08 0.61 52.28
CA ILE A 95 4.78 0.62 51.61
C ILE A 95 4.80 1.68 50.51
N CYS A 96 5.05 1.20 49.30
CA CYS A 96 5.34 2.09 48.19
C CYS A 96 4.18 2.99 47.77
N GLY A 97 4.47 4.29 47.71
CA GLY A 97 3.59 5.34 47.24
C GLY A 97 2.64 5.90 48.30
N ASP A 98 2.81 5.52 49.57
CA ASP A 98 2.05 6.07 50.71
C ASP A 98 2.62 7.41 51.23
N GLY A 99 3.81 7.81 50.72
CA GLY A 99 4.48 9.06 51.06
C GLY A 99 5.09 9.08 52.45
N LYS A 100 5.35 7.91 53.03
CA LYS A 100 5.95 7.73 54.35
C LYS A 100 7.26 6.93 54.22
N ASP A 101 8.00 6.91 55.32
CA ASP A 101 9.20 6.07 55.50
C ASP A 101 8.81 5.00 56.51
N ASN A 102 8.34 3.84 56.02
CA ASN A 102 7.78 2.77 56.85
C ASN A 102 8.88 1.90 57.47
N ASN A 103 10.03 1.80 56.81
CA ASN A 103 11.20 1.06 57.31
C ASN A 103 12.15 1.93 58.17
N CYS A 104 11.83 3.21 58.30
CA CYS A 104 12.44 4.17 59.20
C CYS A 104 13.95 4.32 58.97
N ASN A 105 14.35 4.41 57.70
CA ASN A 105 15.74 4.53 57.26
C ASN A 105 16.13 5.94 56.76
N ASN A 106 15.25 6.94 56.95
CA ASN A 106 15.34 8.31 56.44
C ASN A 106 15.09 8.47 54.93
N GLN A 107 14.52 7.47 54.28
CA GLN A 107 14.14 7.54 52.88
C GLN A 107 12.65 7.23 52.76
N VAL A 108 11.92 8.17 52.16
CA VAL A 108 10.48 8.01 51.89
C VAL A 108 10.31 7.21 50.61
N ASP A 109 9.45 6.18 50.63
CA ASP A 109 9.12 5.34 49.48
C ASP A 109 10.35 4.69 48.79
N ASP A 110 11.34 4.22 49.56
CA ASP A 110 12.56 3.59 49.02
C ASP A 110 12.40 2.08 48.73
N ASN A 111 13.32 1.52 47.94
CA ASN A 111 13.32 0.10 47.54
C ASN A 111 12.01 -0.39 46.86
N CYS A 112 11.25 0.54 46.27
CA CYS A 112 9.89 0.32 45.76
C CYS A 112 9.78 -0.33 44.37
N GLY A 113 10.76 -1.12 43.96
CA GLY A 113 10.79 -1.73 42.64
C GLY A 113 11.08 -0.73 41.52
N VAL A 114 10.69 -1.07 40.29
CA VAL A 114 11.03 -0.29 39.08
C VAL A 114 10.01 0.82 38.78
N CYS A 115 8.90 0.87 39.51
CA CYS A 115 7.83 1.84 39.30
C CYS A 115 7.06 2.12 40.59
N ARG A 116 6.42 3.30 40.67
CA ARG A 116 5.54 3.67 41.78
C ARG A 116 4.17 3.01 41.61
N PRO A 117 3.59 2.33 42.61
CA PRO A 117 2.26 1.74 42.51
C PRO A 117 1.20 2.72 42.00
N GLY A 118 0.35 2.26 41.09
CA GLY A 118 -0.71 3.05 40.45
C GLY A 118 -0.23 4.00 39.33
N SER A 119 1.08 4.19 39.14
CA SER A 119 1.60 4.91 37.98
C SER A 119 1.26 4.15 36.69
N GLN A 120 1.07 4.89 35.60
CA GLN A 120 0.77 4.35 34.29
C GLN A 120 1.80 4.82 33.28
N GLU A 121 2.11 3.96 32.32
CA GLU A 121 2.92 4.35 31.17
C GLU A 121 2.51 3.60 29.90
N ALA A 122 2.84 4.19 28.77
CA ALA A 122 2.66 3.55 27.48
C ALA A 122 3.56 2.31 27.38
N CYS A 123 3.04 1.26 26.75
CA CYS A 123 3.75 0.02 26.54
C CYS A 123 3.40 -0.57 25.18
N TYR A 124 4.29 -1.41 24.69
CA TYR A 124 4.08 -2.19 23.49
C TYR A 124 4.97 -3.42 23.55
N SER A 125 4.40 -4.61 23.36
CA SER A 125 5.08 -5.90 23.42
C SER A 125 5.42 -6.48 22.04
N GLY A 126 4.89 -5.88 20.96
CA GLY A 126 5.18 -6.27 19.58
C GLY A 126 6.64 -5.99 19.17
N THR A 127 7.18 -6.85 18.30
CA THR A 127 8.55 -6.74 17.78
C THR A 127 8.70 -5.72 16.64
N THR A 128 7.59 -5.41 15.95
CA THR A 128 7.47 -4.49 14.81
C THR A 128 6.19 -3.65 14.97
N GLY A 129 5.98 -2.63 14.14
CA GLY A 129 4.73 -1.85 14.11
C GLY A 129 4.69 -0.58 14.97
N CYS A 130 5.53 -0.43 15.99
CA CYS A 130 5.65 0.81 16.76
C CYS A 130 7.10 1.21 17.01
N THR A 131 7.38 2.51 16.96
CA THR A 131 8.68 3.10 17.33
C THR A 131 8.54 3.86 18.64
N LYS A 132 9.47 3.62 19.59
CA LYS A 132 9.49 4.30 20.89
C LYS A 132 10.40 5.52 20.85
N ASN A 133 9.87 6.69 21.22
CA ASN A 133 10.65 7.90 21.48
C ASN A 133 10.28 8.45 22.86
N GLY A 134 11.16 8.26 23.85
CA GLY A 134 10.84 8.52 25.25
C GLY A 134 9.70 7.61 25.75
N ASN A 135 8.67 8.21 26.35
CA ASN A 135 7.45 7.51 26.80
C ASN A 135 6.32 7.53 25.76
N VAL A 136 6.59 7.92 24.52
CA VAL A 136 5.62 7.97 23.44
C VAL A 136 5.92 6.89 22.41
N TYR A 137 4.87 6.17 21.98
CA TYR A 137 4.92 5.23 20.87
C TYR A 137 4.25 5.84 19.65
N THR A 138 4.94 5.82 18.53
CA THR A 138 4.35 6.11 17.21
C THR A 138 4.15 4.78 16.50
N CYS A 139 2.90 4.42 16.23
CA CYS A 139 2.53 3.13 15.66
C CYS A 139 1.95 3.27 14.26
N ASN A 140 2.16 2.24 13.44
CA ASN A 140 1.55 2.11 12.13
C ASN A 140 0.26 1.31 12.28
N THR A 141 -0.83 1.84 11.72
CA THR A 141 -2.15 1.22 11.76
C THR A 141 -2.12 -0.15 11.08
N PRO A 142 -2.73 -1.22 11.65
CA PRO A 142 -3.63 -1.27 12.80
C PRO A 142 -2.95 -1.44 14.16
N CYS A 143 -1.64 -1.59 14.22
CA CYS A 143 -0.93 -1.75 15.49
C CYS A 143 -1.08 -0.51 16.37
N SER A 144 -1.18 -0.75 17.68
CA SER A 144 -1.36 0.30 18.66
C SER A 144 -0.69 -0.06 19.98
N ALA A 145 -0.07 0.94 20.60
CA ALA A 145 0.49 0.82 21.94
C ALA A 145 -0.62 0.78 22.98
N GLY A 146 -0.41 -0.01 24.02
CA GLY A 146 -1.28 -0.10 25.18
C GLY A 146 -0.79 0.74 26.35
N THR A 147 -1.44 0.55 27.50
CA THR A 147 -1.03 1.12 28.79
C THR A 147 -0.80 0.00 29.80
N ARG A 148 0.29 0.11 30.57
CA ARG A 148 0.56 -0.77 31.73
C ARG A 148 0.47 0.04 33.01
N THR A 149 -0.04 -0.58 34.05
CA THR A 149 -0.18 0.03 35.38
C THR A 149 0.75 -0.66 36.36
N CYS A 150 1.45 0.11 37.17
CA CYS A 150 2.34 -0.40 38.20
C CYS A 150 1.52 -0.99 39.35
N LYS A 151 1.83 -2.22 39.75
CA LYS A 151 1.15 -2.93 40.83
C LYS A 151 1.69 -2.48 42.19
N ALA A 152 1.02 -2.92 43.25
CA ALA A 152 1.42 -2.66 44.64
C ALA A 152 2.80 -3.23 45.02
N ASP A 153 3.29 -4.22 44.28
CA ASP A 153 4.62 -4.83 44.46
C ASP A 153 5.76 -4.07 43.76
N GLY A 154 5.48 -2.88 43.19
CA GLY A 154 6.49 -2.08 42.50
C GLY A 154 6.89 -2.61 41.11
N GLN A 155 6.11 -3.55 40.55
CA GLN A 155 6.33 -4.09 39.20
C GLN A 155 5.24 -3.69 38.23
N TRP A 156 5.61 -3.54 36.96
CA TRP A 156 4.66 -3.27 35.90
C TRP A 156 3.72 -4.46 35.66
N GLY A 157 2.42 -4.15 35.54
CA GLY A 157 1.41 -5.07 35.04
C GLY A 157 1.55 -5.40 33.55
N PRO A 158 0.69 -6.30 33.04
CA PRO A 158 0.62 -6.57 31.62
C PRO A 158 0.26 -5.30 30.85
N CYS A 159 0.69 -5.24 29.59
CA CYS A 159 0.26 -4.18 28.69
C CYS A 159 -1.18 -4.44 28.27
N THR A 160 -2.07 -3.47 28.51
CA THR A 160 -3.50 -3.60 28.21
C THR A 160 -3.90 -2.64 27.10
N GLY A 161 -4.76 -3.11 26.19
CA GLY A 161 -5.25 -2.31 25.06
C GLY A 161 -4.27 -2.17 23.89
N GLU A 162 -3.16 -2.92 23.89
CA GLU A 162 -2.28 -2.97 22.72
C GLU A 162 -2.86 -3.83 21.60
N THR A 163 -2.53 -3.50 20.35
CA THR A 163 -2.70 -4.35 19.18
C THR A 163 -1.33 -4.64 18.62
N THR A 164 -0.87 -5.88 18.79
CA THR A 164 0.45 -6.34 18.34
C THR A 164 0.40 -6.95 16.94
N PRO A 165 1.55 -7.08 16.26
CA PRO A 165 1.64 -7.72 14.96
C PRO A 165 1.04 -9.12 14.98
N ALA A 166 0.21 -9.43 13.98
CA ALA A 166 -0.14 -10.81 13.70
C ALA A 166 1.11 -11.57 13.25
N ALA A 167 1.11 -12.89 13.43
CA ALA A 167 2.23 -13.72 12.97
C ALA A 167 2.36 -13.80 11.44
N LYS A 168 1.29 -13.42 10.70
CA LYS A 168 1.19 -13.45 9.24
C LYS A 168 0.15 -12.43 8.77
N GLU A 169 0.35 -11.91 7.57
CA GLU A 169 -0.65 -11.10 6.85
C GLU A 169 -1.95 -11.85 6.53
N ILE A 170 -3.08 -11.12 6.58
CA ILE A 170 -4.41 -11.57 6.12
C ILE A 170 -4.66 -10.95 4.74
N CYS A 171 -4.06 -11.56 3.74
CA CYS A 171 -4.02 -11.02 2.38
C CYS A 171 -5.41 -10.62 1.81
N GLY A 172 -5.52 -9.38 1.31
CA GLY A 172 -6.67 -8.85 0.59
C GLY A 172 -7.77 -8.27 1.48
N ASP A 173 -7.44 -7.94 2.73
CA ASP A 173 -8.22 -7.08 3.62
C ASP A 173 -7.78 -5.59 3.57
N ASN A 174 -6.68 -5.30 2.86
CA ASN A 174 -6.08 -3.96 2.71
C ASN A 174 -5.67 -3.34 4.06
N ILE A 175 -5.24 -4.18 4.99
CA ILE A 175 -4.72 -3.84 6.31
C ILE A 175 -3.31 -4.45 6.41
N ASP A 176 -2.40 -3.79 7.13
CA ASP A 176 -1.04 -4.28 7.44
C ASP A 176 -1.11 -5.11 8.72
N ASN A 177 -1.56 -6.38 8.65
CA ASN A 177 -1.87 -7.17 9.84
C ASN A 177 -0.61 -7.54 10.67
N ASP A 178 0.56 -7.62 10.04
CA ASP A 178 1.85 -7.90 10.67
C ASP A 178 2.68 -6.62 10.95
N CYS A 179 2.12 -5.46 10.62
CA CYS A 179 2.59 -4.13 10.98
C CYS A 179 4.05 -3.87 10.58
N ASN A 180 4.44 -4.33 9.41
CA ASN A 180 5.80 -4.17 8.88
C ASN A 180 5.95 -2.97 7.92
N ASN A 181 4.88 -2.19 7.74
CA ASN A 181 4.71 -1.06 6.83
C ASN A 181 4.47 -1.43 5.36
N PHE A 182 4.16 -2.68 5.08
CA PHE A 182 3.80 -3.14 3.75
C PHE A 182 2.42 -3.81 3.82
N ILE A 183 1.42 -3.15 3.24
CA ILE A 183 0.08 -3.71 3.17
C ILE A 183 0.11 -4.97 2.29
N ASP A 184 -0.41 -6.09 2.80
CA ASP A 184 -0.54 -7.37 2.10
C ASP A 184 0.79 -8.01 1.60
N ASP A 185 1.91 -7.83 2.33
CA ASP A 185 3.20 -8.44 1.98
C ASP A 185 3.45 -9.83 2.63
N ASN A 186 4.55 -10.50 2.29
CA ASN A 186 4.88 -11.88 2.70
C ASN A 186 3.77 -12.94 2.49
N CYS A 187 2.70 -12.56 1.81
CA CYS A 187 1.74 -13.40 1.17
C CYS A 187 2.51 -14.21 0.13
N ASN A 188 2.58 -15.53 0.30
CA ASN A 188 3.35 -16.45 -0.53
C ASN A 188 2.79 -16.59 -1.97
N THR A 189 2.13 -15.56 -2.47
CA THR A 189 1.65 -15.44 -3.83
C THR A 189 2.04 -14.04 -4.30
N LYS A 190 2.97 -13.97 -5.26
CA LYS A 190 3.23 -12.78 -6.11
C LYS A 190 1.98 -12.31 -6.89
N LEU A 191 0.79 -12.78 -6.52
CA LEU A 191 -0.49 -12.55 -7.15
C LEU A 191 -0.80 -11.05 -7.18
N HIS A 192 -1.23 -10.57 -8.34
CA HIS A 192 -1.49 -9.16 -8.67
C HIS A 192 -0.27 -8.23 -8.63
N GLN A 193 0.93 -8.76 -8.34
CA GLN A 193 2.16 -7.99 -8.44
C GLN A 193 2.61 -7.87 -9.90
N PRO A 194 3.29 -6.76 -10.26
CA PRO A 194 3.89 -6.62 -11.57
C PRO A 194 4.89 -7.74 -11.88
N CYS A 195 4.91 -8.19 -13.13
CA CYS A 195 5.80 -9.25 -13.59
C CYS A 195 6.30 -8.94 -15.00
N GLN A 196 7.36 -9.62 -15.43
CA GLN A 196 7.81 -9.63 -16.82
C GLN A 196 7.70 -11.03 -17.42
N THR A 197 7.84 -12.06 -16.57
CA THR A 197 7.87 -13.48 -16.95
C THR A 197 7.17 -14.33 -15.90
N ASP A 198 6.79 -15.57 -16.23
CA ASP A 198 6.14 -16.49 -15.29
C ASP A 198 7.01 -16.81 -14.06
N THR A 199 8.34 -16.77 -14.20
CA THR A 199 9.27 -16.97 -13.08
C THR A 199 9.12 -15.89 -12.01
N ASP A 200 8.64 -14.70 -12.38
CA ASP A 200 8.38 -13.60 -11.45
C ASP A 200 7.13 -13.86 -10.59
N CYS A 201 6.30 -14.86 -10.91
CA CYS A 201 5.02 -15.11 -10.26
C CYS A 201 5.03 -16.29 -9.26
N GLY A 202 6.09 -17.09 -9.26
CA GLY A 202 6.18 -18.28 -8.43
C GLY A 202 5.31 -19.44 -8.92
N THR A 203 5.51 -20.62 -8.34
CA THR A 203 4.85 -21.86 -8.78
C THR A 203 3.33 -21.77 -8.70
N GLY A 204 2.64 -22.17 -9.78
CA GLY A 204 1.16 -22.17 -9.85
C GLY A 204 0.54 -20.84 -10.28
N ASN A 205 1.35 -19.81 -10.49
CA ASN A 205 0.92 -18.52 -11.02
C ASN A 205 1.55 -18.25 -12.38
N ARG A 206 0.90 -17.37 -13.15
CA ARG A 206 1.39 -16.94 -14.46
C ARG A 206 1.38 -15.43 -14.60
N CYS A 207 2.35 -14.92 -15.35
CA CYS A 207 2.42 -13.52 -15.71
C CYS A 207 1.48 -13.24 -16.88
N VAL A 208 0.48 -12.40 -16.65
CA VAL A 208 -0.54 -12.06 -17.65
C VAL A 208 -0.61 -10.56 -17.86
N ARG A 209 -0.87 -10.16 -19.10
CA ARG A 209 -1.05 -8.76 -19.46
C ARG A 209 -2.45 -8.31 -19.03
N ALA A 210 -2.53 -7.37 -18.09
CA ALA A 210 -3.77 -6.74 -17.67
C ALA A 210 -4.11 -5.48 -18.49
N SER A 211 -3.10 -4.80 -19.04
CA SER A 211 -3.29 -3.63 -19.89
C SER A 211 -2.13 -3.44 -20.88
N ASN A 212 -2.15 -2.37 -21.68
CA ASN A 212 -1.07 -2.08 -22.61
C ASN A 212 0.29 -1.76 -21.96
N VAL A 213 0.28 -1.47 -20.65
CA VAL A 213 1.47 -1.06 -19.89
C VAL A 213 1.69 -1.89 -18.62
N LEU A 214 0.77 -2.81 -18.31
CA LEU A 214 0.79 -3.55 -17.05
C LEU A 214 0.65 -5.06 -17.29
N GLN A 215 1.63 -5.80 -16.79
CA GLN A 215 1.59 -7.25 -16.61
C GLN A 215 1.54 -7.54 -15.11
N ILE A 216 0.76 -8.54 -14.72
CA ILE A 216 0.58 -8.95 -13.33
C ILE A 216 0.56 -10.47 -13.21
N CYS A 217 0.86 -10.98 -12.03
CA CYS A 217 0.71 -12.39 -11.76
C CYS A 217 -0.74 -12.77 -11.43
N VAL A 218 -1.23 -13.88 -11.98
CA VAL A 218 -2.54 -14.46 -11.66
C VAL A 218 -2.40 -15.94 -11.34
N GLN A 219 -3.32 -16.48 -10.54
CA GLN A 219 -3.33 -17.89 -10.20
C GLN A 219 -3.93 -18.68 -11.35
N GLU A 220 -3.14 -19.53 -11.98
CA GLU A 220 -3.58 -20.31 -13.13
C GLU A 220 -4.38 -21.52 -12.68
N CYS A 221 -5.57 -21.71 -13.24
CA CYS A 221 -6.44 -22.85 -13.00
C CYS A 221 -6.79 -23.65 -14.26
N THR A 222 -6.09 -23.40 -15.38
CA THR A 222 -6.36 -24.04 -16.68
C THR A 222 -6.44 -25.57 -16.59
N ASN A 223 -5.51 -26.20 -15.89
CA ASN A 223 -5.41 -27.67 -15.81
C ASN A 223 -6.16 -28.27 -14.63
N ASP A 224 -6.45 -27.47 -13.60
CA ASP A 224 -7.18 -27.90 -12.41
C ASP A 224 -8.04 -26.73 -11.87
N PRO A 225 -9.34 -26.68 -12.24
CA PRO A 225 -10.26 -25.66 -11.74
C PRO A 225 -10.47 -25.70 -10.23
N THR A 226 -10.22 -26.85 -9.57
CA THR A 226 -10.55 -27.05 -8.16
C THR A 226 -9.62 -26.29 -7.22
N ILE A 227 -8.45 -25.87 -7.69
CA ILE A 227 -7.53 -25.05 -6.90
C ILE A 227 -8.18 -23.73 -6.46
N CYS A 228 -9.13 -23.21 -7.25
CA CYS A 228 -9.80 -21.95 -6.94
C CYS A 228 -10.70 -22.06 -5.70
N ASN A 229 -11.17 -23.27 -5.37
CA ASN A 229 -12.01 -23.50 -4.19
C ASN A 229 -11.28 -23.21 -2.87
N LYS A 230 -9.93 -23.20 -2.90
CA LYS A 230 -9.09 -22.86 -1.75
C LYS A 230 -9.04 -21.35 -1.48
N ASN A 231 -9.50 -20.52 -2.42
CA ASN A 231 -9.50 -19.07 -2.26
C ASN A 231 -10.69 -18.56 -1.44
N PRO A 232 -10.50 -17.52 -0.62
CA PRO A 232 -11.60 -16.90 0.12
C PRO A 232 -12.58 -16.14 -0.79
N LYS A 233 -12.07 -15.48 -1.85
CA LYS A 233 -12.85 -14.65 -2.78
C LYS A 233 -12.90 -15.22 -4.22
N ARG A 234 -11.75 -15.54 -4.81
CA ARG A 234 -11.58 -15.98 -6.21
C ARG A 234 -11.88 -17.47 -6.42
N LYS A 235 -13.14 -17.84 -6.21
CA LYS A 235 -13.58 -19.25 -6.18
C LYS A 235 -13.85 -19.85 -7.55
N VAL A 236 -13.92 -19.03 -8.60
CA VAL A 236 -14.35 -19.49 -9.93
C VAL A 236 -13.15 -19.50 -10.89
N CYS A 237 -12.95 -20.61 -11.60
CA CYS A 237 -11.97 -20.68 -12.66
C CYS A 237 -12.55 -20.09 -13.96
N ARG A 238 -12.03 -18.93 -14.39
CA ARG A 238 -12.55 -18.18 -15.55
C ARG A 238 -11.53 -18.10 -16.68
N ALA A 239 -12.01 -18.40 -17.88
CA ALA A 239 -11.26 -18.19 -19.11
C ALA A 239 -10.99 -16.70 -19.31
N TYR A 240 -9.73 -16.34 -19.61
CA TYR A 240 -9.34 -14.96 -19.87
C TYR A 240 -8.69 -14.76 -21.24
N THR A 241 -8.14 -15.83 -21.84
CA THR A 241 -7.61 -15.77 -23.20
C THR A 241 -7.58 -17.17 -23.83
N ILE A 242 -7.35 -17.21 -25.14
CA ILE A 242 -7.09 -18.44 -25.90
C ILE A 242 -5.71 -18.25 -26.55
N THR A 243 -4.81 -19.20 -26.38
CA THR A 243 -3.49 -19.17 -27.02
C THR A 243 -3.62 -19.41 -28.53
N ASP A 244 -2.57 -19.08 -29.27
CA ASP A 244 -2.50 -19.35 -30.72
C ASP A 244 -2.72 -20.83 -31.09
N GLN A 245 -2.48 -21.75 -30.15
CA GLN A 245 -2.67 -23.19 -30.28
C GLN A 245 -4.12 -23.64 -29.96
N GLY A 246 -5.03 -22.69 -29.70
CA GLY A 246 -6.40 -22.97 -29.31
C GLY A 246 -6.57 -23.38 -27.84
N GLN A 247 -5.52 -23.30 -27.02
CA GLN A 247 -5.61 -23.63 -25.61
C GLN A 247 -6.27 -22.48 -24.85
N GLN A 248 -7.42 -22.75 -24.22
CA GLN A 248 -8.09 -21.79 -23.35
C GLN A 248 -7.33 -21.68 -22.02
N LEU A 249 -6.80 -20.49 -21.72
CA LEU A 249 -6.15 -20.21 -20.46
C LEU A 249 -7.15 -19.64 -19.46
N SER A 250 -7.09 -20.15 -18.24
CA SER A 250 -8.03 -19.79 -17.18
C SER A 250 -7.31 -19.40 -15.89
N MET A 251 -7.90 -18.45 -15.16
CA MET A 251 -7.40 -18.00 -13.86
C MET A 251 -8.49 -18.05 -12.79
N CYS A 252 -8.07 -18.15 -11.53
CA CYS A 252 -9.01 -18.01 -10.42
C CYS A 252 -9.47 -16.55 -10.30
N ALA A 253 -10.79 -16.35 -10.38
CA ALA A 253 -11.41 -15.04 -10.42
C ALA A 253 -12.59 -14.94 -9.44
N GLU A 254 -12.84 -13.71 -9.00
CA GLU A 254 -14.07 -13.29 -8.34
C GLU A 254 -15.05 -12.83 -9.41
N GLU A 255 -16.32 -13.27 -9.31
CA GLU A 255 -17.33 -12.93 -10.30
C GLU A 255 -18.19 -11.74 -9.88
N ALA A 256 -18.17 -10.69 -10.69
CA ALA A 256 -19.00 -9.50 -10.54
C ALA A 256 -20.25 -9.60 -11.45
N SER A 257 -21.41 -9.31 -10.88
CA SER A 257 -22.71 -9.22 -11.57
C SER A 257 -22.87 -7.85 -12.23
N SER A 258 -23.95 -7.66 -13.02
CA SER A 258 -24.21 -6.39 -13.70
C SER A 258 -24.26 -5.22 -12.71
N GLY A 259 -23.58 -4.12 -13.06
CA GLY A 259 -23.45 -2.91 -12.23
C GLY A 259 -22.38 -3.00 -11.14
N GLN A 260 -21.83 -4.18 -10.85
CA GLN A 260 -20.76 -4.33 -9.84
C GLN A 260 -19.40 -3.93 -10.39
N SER A 261 -18.49 -3.57 -9.48
CA SER A 261 -17.11 -3.23 -9.83
C SER A 261 -16.38 -4.45 -10.38
N CYS A 262 -15.55 -4.23 -11.39
CA CYS A 262 -14.64 -5.21 -11.95
C CYS A 262 -13.25 -4.60 -12.09
N ASP A 263 -12.24 -5.44 -11.95
CA ASP A 263 -10.85 -5.04 -11.99
C ASP A 263 -10.01 -6.29 -12.30
N PHE A 264 -9.59 -6.40 -13.56
CA PHE A 264 -8.78 -7.54 -14.00
C PHE A 264 -7.43 -7.59 -13.28
N SER A 265 -6.88 -6.44 -12.87
CA SER A 265 -5.63 -6.38 -12.11
C SER A 265 -5.75 -7.03 -10.73
N LYS A 266 -6.99 -7.22 -10.25
CA LYS A 266 -7.33 -7.91 -9.00
C LYS A 266 -8.03 -9.24 -9.25
N SER A 267 -8.04 -9.76 -10.48
CA SER A 267 -8.81 -10.94 -10.91
C SER A 267 -10.30 -10.87 -10.53
N ILE A 268 -10.90 -9.68 -10.63
CA ILE A 268 -12.35 -9.48 -10.49
C ILE A 268 -12.92 -9.38 -11.91
N MET A 269 -13.63 -10.43 -12.34
CA MET A 269 -14.14 -10.58 -13.69
C MET A 269 -15.67 -10.55 -13.69
N CYS A 270 -16.26 -9.98 -14.72
CA CYS A 270 -17.71 -10.01 -14.85
C CYS A 270 -18.24 -11.42 -15.17
N LYS A 271 -19.45 -11.74 -14.70
CA LYS A 271 -20.16 -12.98 -15.06
C LYS A 271 -20.32 -13.13 -16.57
N SER A 272 -20.60 -14.34 -17.04
CA SER A 272 -20.84 -14.64 -18.46
C SER A 272 -21.83 -13.65 -19.09
N ASN A 273 -21.52 -13.17 -20.30
CA ASN A 273 -22.26 -12.14 -21.07
C ASN A 273 -22.13 -10.70 -20.55
N LEU A 274 -21.29 -10.45 -19.56
CA LEU A 274 -20.94 -9.11 -19.09
C LEU A 274 -19.46 -8.83 -19.35
N VAL A 275 -19.12 -7.57 -19.60
CA VAL A 275 -17.75 -7.12 -19.72
C VAL A 275 -17.43 -6.05 -18.69
N CYS A 276 -16.17 -6.00 -18.30
CA CYS A 276 -15.64 -4.92 -17.51
C CYS A 276 -15.39 -3.70 -18.39
N ASP A 277 -16.21 -2.67 -18.22
CA ASP A 277 -16.07 -1.41 -18.91
C ASP A 277 -15.96 -0.28 -17.89
N ASN A 278 -14.89 0.49 -18.01
CA ASN A 278 -14.54 1.57 -17.07
C ASN A 278 -14.68 1.17 -15.59
N GLY A 279 -14.27 -0.06 -15.26
CA GLY A 279 -14.33 -0.61 -13.90
C GLY A 279 -15.70 -1.12 -13.44
N SER A 280 -16.72 -1.17 -14.31
CA SER A 280 -18.06 -1.70 -14.01
C SER A 280 -18.52 -2.78 -15.00
N CYS A 281 -19.24 -3.78 -14.49
CA CYS A 281 -19.78 -4.85 -15.31
C CYS A 281 -21.06 -4.43 -16.06
N ARG A 282 -20.99 -4.32 -17.38
CA ARG A 282 -22.14 -4.02 -18.26
C ARG A 282 -22.33 -5.10 -19.33
N ALA A 283 -23.53 -5.19 -19.87
CA ALA A 283 -23.80 -6.06 -21.02
C ALA A 283 -22.99 -5.58 -22.23
N ALA A 284 -22.45 -6.52 -22.98
CA ALA A 284 -21.73 -6.26 -24.23
C ALA A 284 -22.15 -7.25 -25.31
N THR A 285 -22.02 -6.83 -26.56
CA THR A 285 -22.19 -7.70 -27.72
C THR A 285 -20.82 -8.22 -28.14
N TYR A 286 -20.69 -9.53 -28.26
CA TYR A 286 -19.45 -10.15 -28.75
C TYR A 286 -19.53 -10.38 -30.26
N VAL A 287 -18.48 -10.00 -30.97
CA VAL A 287 -18.36 -10.14 -32.42
C VAL A 287 -17.13 -10.99 -32.79
N ASN A 288 -17.19 -11.63 -33.95
CA ASN A 288 -16.21 -12.56 -34.46
C ASN A 288 -15.03 -11.85 -35.15
N GLU A 289 -14.02 -12.62 -35.56
CA GLU A 289 -12.88 -12.11 -36.31
C GLU A 289 -13.35 -11.41 -37.61
N GLY A 290 -12.81 -10.22 -37.86
CA GLY A 290 -13.18 -9.38 -39.01
C GLY A 290 -14.47 -8.58 -38.85
N GLU A 291 -15.09 -8.58 -37.67
CA GLU A 291 -16.24 -7.73 -37.37
C GLU A 291 -15.83 -6.45 -36.63
N ILE A 292 -16.66 -5.41 -36.72
CA ILE A 292 -16.40 -4.11 -36.09
C ILE A 292 -16.55 -4.22 -34.59
N CYS A 293 -15.56 -3.74 -33.85
CA CYS A 293 -15.60 -3.56 -32.41
C CYS A 293 -15.60 -2.08 -32.05
N ASP A 294 -16.34 -1.74 -31.00
CA ASP A 294 -16.49 -0.38 -30.49
C ASP A 294 -16.77 -0.44 -28.99
N SER A 295 -15.75 -0.15 -28.18
CA SER A 295 -15.88 -0.08 -26.73
C SER A 295 -16.59 1.19 -26.26
N THR A 296 -16.73 2.21 -27.11
CA THR A 296 -17.36 3.49 -26.78
C THR A 296 -18.87 3.51 -26.99
N ALA A 297 -19.42 2.49 -27.64
CA ALA A 297 -20.84 2.39 -27.92
C ALA A 297 -21.71 2.30 -26.64
N ALA A 298 -22.98 2.72 -26.74
CA ALA A 298 -23.97 2.65 -25.67
C ALA A 298 -24.21 1.22 -25.16
N THR A 299 -23.93 0.21 -25.99
CA THR A 299 -23.66 -1.17 -25.58
C THR A 299 -22.32 -1.54 -26.22
N PRO A 300 -21.26 -1.89 -25.46
CA PRO A 300 -19.94 -2.13 -26.04
C PRO A 300 -20.02 -3.31 -27.00
N VAL A 301 -19.37 -3.15 -28.14
CA VAL A 301 -19.16 -4.22 -29.12
C VAL A 301 -17.73 -4.67 -28.99
N LEU A 302 -17.52 -5.88 -28.46
CA LEU A 302 -16.21 -6.40 -28.12
C LEU A 302 -15.90 -7.66 -28.89
N CYS A 303 -14.61 -7.93 -29.04
CA CYS A 303 -14.16 -9.11 -29.74
C CYS A 303 -14.39 -10.37 -28.89
N ALA A 304 -14.77 -11.46 -29.55
CA ALA A 304 -14.82 -12.78 -28.94
C ALA A 304 -13.47 -13.14 -28.30
N LEU A 305 -13.50 -14.05 -27.32
CA LEU A 305 -12.33 -14.44 -26.55
C LEU A 305 -11.16 -14.87 -27.46
N GLY A 306 -9.97 -14.33 -27.24
CA GLY A 306 -8.77 -14.61 -28.05
C GLY A 306 -8.55 -13.66 -29.24
N LEU A 307 -9.41 -12.65 -29.41
CA LEU A 307 -9.28 -11.61 -30.43
C LEU A 307 -8.99 -10.24 -29.79
N THR A 308 -8.27 -9.38 -30.51
CA THR A 308 -7.97 -8.00 -30.12
C THR A 308 -8.78 -7.02 -30.97
N CYS A 309 -9.28 -5.95 -30.35
CA CYS A 309 -9.92 -4.86 -31.06
C CYS A 309 -8.85 -3.89 -31.60
N VAL A 310 -8.59 -3.93 -32.91
CA VAL A 310 -7.48 -3.23 -33.55
C VAL A 310 -7.96 -1.95 -34.23
N SER A 311 -7.27 -0.84 -33.95
CA SER A 311 -7.51 0.43 -34.61
C SER A 311 -6.55 0.65 -35.78
N PHE A 312 -7.10 1.01 -36.93
CA PHE A 312 -6.31 1.37 -38.12
C PHE A 312 -6.13 2.88 -38.30
N GLY A 313 -6.70 3.70 -37.40
CA GLY A 313 -6.69 5.16 -37.51
C GLY A 313 -7.47 5.68 -38.71
N ASN A 314 -7.30 6.98 -39.02
CA ASN A 314 -7.89 7.65 -40.19
C ASN A 314 -9.42 7.45 -40.34
N GLY A 315 -10.16 7.45 -39.22
CA GLY A 315 -11.61 7.29 -39.22
C GLY A 315 -12.13 5.90 -39.58
N ARG A 316 -11.24 4.89 -39.67
CA ARG A 316 -11.62 3.49 -39.91
C ARG A 316 -12.18 2.88 -38.62
N PRO A 317 -13.27 2.10 -38.70
CA PRO A 317 -13.80 1.42 -37.52
C PRO A 317 -12.79 0.37 -37.03
N ASN A 318 -12.70 0.21 -35.71
CA ASN A 318 -11.84 -0.83 -35.15
C ASN A 318 -12.43 -2.21 -35.49
N VAL A 319 -11.58 -3.22 -35.69
CA VAL A 319 -12.03 -4.58 -36.02
C VAL A 319 -11.34 -5.62 -35.18
N CYS A 320 -12.02 -6.74 -34.97
CA CYS A 320 -11.51 -7.85 -34.20
C CYS A 320 -10.54 -8.70 -35.02
N LEU A 321 -9.28 -8.76 -34.59
CA LEU A 321 -8.24 -9.56 -35.25
C LEU A 321 -7.63 -10.57 -34.28
N LYS A 322 -7.13 -11.67 -34.83
CA LYS A 322 -6.46 -12.70 -34.05
C LYS A 322 -5.06 -12.26 -33.62
N LEU A 323 -4.71 -12.52 -32.37
CA LEU A 323 -3.36 -12.35 -31.84
C LEU A 323 -2.36 -13.31 -32.51
N CYS A 324 -1.09 -12.90 -32.59
CA CYS A 324 0.00 -13.70 -33.12
C CYS A 324 1.33 -13.39 -32.42
N SER A 325 2.31 -14.28 -32.61
CA SER A 325 3.68 -14.09 -32.10
C SER A 325 4.74 -14.24 -33.20
N VAL A 326 5.67 -13.30 -33.22
CA VAL A 326 6.73 -13.14 -34.24
C VAL A 326 7.86 -14.16 -34.08
N ALA A 327 8.08 -14.65 -32.85
CA ALA A 327 9.20 -15.55 -32.51
C ALA A 327 9.04 -16.99 -33.04
N ASN A 328 7.89 -17.34 -33.63
CA ASN A 328 7.67 -18.65 -34.23
C ASN A 328 6.87 -18.45 -35.54
N PRO A 329 7.50 -18.55 -36.73
CA PRO A 329 7.01 -17.91 -37.96
C PRO A 329 5.84 -18.61 -38.68
N VAL A 330 4.96 -19.33 -37.96
CA VAL A 330 3.73 -19.92 -38.53
C VAL A 330 2.57 -19.67 -37.57
N ARG A 331 1.94 -18.47 -37.59
CA ARG A 331 0.95 -18.12 -36.56
C ARG A 331 -0.30 -17.37 -36.98
N CYS A 332 -0.44 -17.01 -38.24
CA CYS A 332 -1.74 -16.67 -38.78
C CYS A 332 -2.26 -17.89 -39.52
N SER A 333 -3.43 -18.39 -39.12
CA SER A 333 -3.98 -19.67 -39.61
C SER A 333 -4.20 -19.71 -41.13
N ARG A 334 -4.12 -18.56 -41.80
CA ARG A 334 -4.31 -18.36 -43.24
C ARG A 334 -3.00 -17.87 -43.84
N SER A 335 -2.56 -18.48 -44.95
CA SER A 335 -1.29 -18.16 -45.62
C SER A 335 -1.19 -16.73 -46.17
N SER A 336 -2.33 -16.05 -46.38
CA SER A 336 -2.39 -14.65 -46.82
C SER A 336 -2.23 -13.64 -45.68
N PHE A 337 -2.12 -14.10 -44.43
CA PHE A 337 -2.02 -13.26 -43.24
C PHE A 337 -0.60 -13.28 -42.68
N SER A 338 -0.10 -12.11 -42.34
CA SER A 338 1.19 -11.92 -41.69
C SER A 338 0.98 -11.38 -40.27
N CYS A 339 1.87 -11.77 -39.37
CA CYS A 339 1.88 -11.26 -38.00
C CYS A 339 2.51 -9.86 -37.99
N MET A 340 1.71 -8.85 -37.69
CA MET A 340 2.16 -7.45 -37.61
C MET A 340 2.38 -7.08 -36.14
N PRO A 341 3.64 -6.94 -35.68
CA PRO A 341 3.93 -6.65 -34.27
C PRO A 341 3.42 -5.27 -33.86
N PHE A 342 2.99 -5.15 -32.60
CA PHE A 342 2.49 -3.89 -32.04
C PHE A 342 3.52 -2.75 -32.04
N GLN A 343 4.80 -3.11 -32.01
CA GLN A 343 5.93 -2.19 -32.02
C GLN A 343 7.10 -2.84 -32.75
N THR A 344 7.97 -2.02 -33.35
CA THR A 344 9.17 -2.47 -34.05
C THR A 344 10.03 -3.36 -33.15
N GLY A 345 10.29 -4.60 -33.57
CA GLY A 345 11.03 -5.60 -32.76
C GLY A 345 10.21 -6.33 -31.70
N GLY A 346 8.90 -6.08 -31.61
CA GLY A 346 8.00 -6.78 -30.69
C GLY A 346 7.80 -8.26 -31.06
N GLN A 347 7.60 -9.11 -30.05
CA GLN A 347 7.38 -10.55 -30.23
C GLN A 347 5.90 -10.96 -30.35
N VAL A 348 4.97 -10.02 -30.19
CA VAL A 348 3.52 -10.22 -30.24
C VAL A 348 2.90 -9.15 -31.15
N GLY A 349 1.89 -9.52 -31.91
CA GLY A 349 1.18 -8.67 -32.85
C GLY A 349 -0.21 -9.19 -33.18
N ASP A 350 -0.80 -8.67 -34.24
CA ASP A 350 -2.08 -9.13 -34.79
C ASP A 350 -1.90 -9.72 -36.20
N CYS A 351 -2.77 -10.67 -36.54
CA CYS A 351 -2.85 -11.25 -37.86
C CYS A 351 -3.55 -10.32 -38.84
N ILE A 352 -2.79 -9.75 -39.77
CA ILE A 352 -3.29 -8.83 -40.80
C ILE A 352 -3.03 -9.45 -42.17
N GLN A 353 -4.03 -9.38 -43.06
CA GLN A 353 -3.86 -9.84 -44.43
C GLN A 353 -3.00 -8.83 -45.22
N THR A 354 -1.89 -9.30 -45.78
CA THR A 354 -0.87 -8.47 -46.45
C THR A 354 -0.79 -8.68 -47.96
N THR A 355 -1.43 -9.73 -48.47
CA THR A 355 -1.27 -10.16 -49.87
C THR A 355 -2.37 -9.65 -50.80
N CYS A 356 -3.06 -8.57 -50.44
CA CYS A 356 -4.15 -8.03 -51.26
C CYS A 356 -3.62 -7.17 -52.42
N THR A 357 -4.36 -7.18 -53.54
CA THR A 357 -4.12 -6.32 -54.71
C THR A 357 -5.33 -5.43 -55.02
N GLN A 358 -6.53 -5.87 -54.63
CA GLN A 358 -7.81 -5.19 -54.78
C GLN A 358 -8.70 -5.46 -53.55
N ASN A 359 -9.77 -4.67 -53.37
CA ASN A 359 -10.63 -4.75 -52.17
C ASN A 359 -11.30 -6.14 -52.01
N SER A 360 -11.65 -6.81 -53.11
CA SER A 360 -12.25 -8.14 -53.08
C SER A 360 -11.31 -9.25 -52.61
N ASP A 361 -10.01 -8.99 -52.53
CA ASP A 361 -9.05 -9.97 -52.02
C ASP A 361 -9.10 -10.10 -50.50
N CYS A 362 -9.71 -9.13 -49.79
CA CYS A 362 -9.77 -9.11 -48.34
C CYS A 362 -10.84 -10.07 -47.80
N VAL A 363 -10.42 -11.11 -47.07
CA VAL A 363 -11.26 -12.31 -46.79
C VAL A 363 -11.91 -12.29 -45.40
N PHE A 364 -12.17 -11.12 -44.82
CA PHE A 364 -12.87 -10.99 -43.54
C PHE A 364 -14.38 -11.18 -43.74
N THR A 365 -15.03 -11.90 -42.84
CA THR A 365 -16.27 -12.61 -43.16
C THR A 365 -17.52 -11.74 -43.27
N ASN A 366 -17.58 -10.55 -42.67
CA ASN A 366 -18.88 -9.85 -42.53
C ASN A 366 -18.82 -8.31 -42.62
N THR A 367 -17.65 -7.68 -42.74
CA THR A 367 -17.55 -6.22 -42.89
C THR A 367 -16.70 -5.85 -44.10
N PRO A 368 -17.04 -4.77 -44.83
CA PRO A 368 -16.26 -4.38 -46.00
C PRO A 368 -14.83 -4.02 -45.56
N HIS A 369 -13.85 -4.51 -46.31
CA HIS A 369 -12.43 -4.23 -46.10
C HIS A 369 -11.84 -3.67 -47.40
N GLU A 370 -10.84 -2.82 -47.26
CA GLU A 370 -10.15 -2.17 -48.36
C GLU A 370 -8.68 -2.59 -48.38
N CYS A 371 -8.13 -2.76 -49.58
CA CYS A 371 -6.71 -3.01 -49.77
C CYS A 371 -5.95 -1.70 -49.89
N VAL A 372 -5.22 -1.32 -48.84
CA VAL A 372 -4.49 -0.05 -48.76
C VAL A 372 -2.99 -0.23 -48.91
N SER A 373 -2.32 0.77 -49.51
CA SER A 373 -0.86 0.84 -49.54
C SER A 373 -0.33 1.41 -48.22
N THR A 374 0.78 0.85 -47.75
CA THR A 374 1.55 1.37 -46.62
C THR A 374 2.67 2.30 -47.10
N SER A 375 3.14 3.19 -46.24
CA SER A 375 4.26 4.09 -46.52
C SER A 375 5.58 3.37 -46.80
N SER A 376 5.73 2.12 -46.35
CA SER A 376 6.87 1.25 -46.63
C SER A 376 6.74 0.44 -47.94
N GLY A 377 5.67 0.65 -48.72
CA GLY A 377 5.45 -0.01 -50.01
C GLY A 377 4.73 -1.37 -49.95
N GLY A 378 4.36 -1.85 -48.76
CA GLY A 378 3.53 -3.05 -48.59
C GLY A 378 2.03 -2.77 -48.76
N LYS A 379 1.21 -3.83 -48.85
CA LYS A 379 -0.26 -3.78 -48.90
C LYS A 379 -0.86 -4.36 -47.63
N LEU A 380 -2.01 -3.83 -47.18
CA LEU A 380 -2.76 -4.32 -46.03
C LEU A 380 -4.25 -4.31 -46.33
N CYS A 381 -4.97 -5.35 -45.90
CA CYS A 381 -6.42 -5.29 -45.77
C CYS A 381 -6.78 -4.64 -44.45
N VAL A 382 -7.48 -3.51 -44.52
CA VAL A 382 -7.98 -2.77 -43.36
C VAL A 382 -9.49 -2.64 -43.47
N SER A 383 -10.18 -2.36 -42.36
CA SER A 383 -11.62 -2.11 -42.39
C SER A 383 -11.94 -0.96 -43.33
N SER A 384 -12.95 -1.11 -44.18
CA SER A 384 -13.41 -0.02 -45.03
C SER A 384 -13.81 1.16 -44.16
N THR A 385 -13.60 2.38 -44.65
CA THR A 385 -14.16 3.56 -43.98
C THR A 385 -15.66 3.35 -43.82
N SER A 386 -16.21 3.45 -42.59
CA SER A 386 -17.66 3.52 -42.44
C SER A 386 -18.10 4.82 -43.14
N PRO A 387 -18.94 4.77 -44.19
CA PRO A 387 -19.26 5.98 -44.93
C PRO A 387 -19.97 6.94 -43.99
N GLY A 388 -19.32 8.05 -43.67
CA GLY A 388 -20.02 9.19 -43.10
C GLY A 388 -20.70 9.99 -44.20
N THR A 389 -21.35 11.09 -43.83
CA THR A 389 -22.07 11.94 -44.77
C THR A 389 -21.22 13.06 -45.36
N ALA A 390 -19.98 13.26 -44.88
CA ALA A 390 -19.17 14.38 -45.33
C ALA A 390 -18.61 14.13 -46.75
N THR A 391 -19.06 14.95 -47.69
CA THR A 391 -18.62 14.96 -49.09
C THR A 391 -17.20 15.54 -49.22
N PHE A 392 -16.59 15.38 -50.39
CA PHE A 392 -15.30 15.99 -50.72
C PHE A 392 -15.28 17.49 -50.38
N GLY A 393 -14.24 17.94 -49.68
CA GLY A 393 -14.08 19.34 -49.27
C GLY A 393 -14.86 19.76 -48.02
N ASN A 394 -15.62 18.88 -47.38
CA ASN A 394 -16.26 19.19 -46.11
C ASN A 394 -15.36 18.84 -44.92
N ILE A 395 -15.63 19.49 -43.78
CA ILE A 395 -14.97 19.21 -42.52
C ILE A 395 -15.28 17.77 -42.11
N CYS A 396 -14.26 17.11 -41.59
CA CYS A 396 -14.37 15.82 -40.94
C CYS A 396 -13.60 15.86 -39.62
N ASP A 397 -13.98 14.98 -38.72
CA ASP A 397 -13.22 14.68 -37.52
C ASP A 397 -13.26 13.15 -37.35
N ASN A 398 -12.20 12.58 -36.79
CA ASN A 398 -12.05 11.11 -36.75
C ASN A 398 -13.06 10.42 -35.81
N ASN A 399 -13.92 11.16 -35.10
CA ASN A 399 -14.85 10.64 -34.10
C ASN A 399 -16.32 10.78 -34.53
N THR A 400 -16.78 11.99 -34.84
CA THR A 400 -18.17 12.39 -35.08
C THR A 400 -18.53 12.65 -36.55
N ILE A 401 -17.65 13.29 -37.33
CA ILE A 401 -17.96 13.64 -38.74
C ILE A 401 -17.04 12.89 -39.70
N ARG A 402 -17.53 11.77 -40.25
CA ARG A 402 -16.76 10.90 -41.15
C ARG A 402 -16.99 11.25 -42.63
N CYS A 403 -15.99 10.99 -43.46
CA CYS A 403 -16.07 11.17 -44.91
C CYS A 403 -16.88 10.06 -45.61
N GLN A 404 -17.47 10.40 -46.75
CA GLN A 404 -18.12 9.42 -47.63
C GLN A 404 -17.12 8.38 -48.15
N ALA A 405 -17.64 7.21 -48.57
CA ALA A 405 -16.82 6.11 -49.08
C ALA A 405 -15.88 6.57 -50.20
N GLY A 406 -14.60 6.19 -50.10
CA GLY A 406 -13.55 6.59 -51.05
C GLY A 406 -12.79 7.87 -50.67
N LEU A 407 -13.22 8.59 -49.62
CA LEU A 407 -12.56 9.80 -49.13
C LEU A 407 -11.88 9.55 -47.77
N THR A 408 -10.71 10.15 -47.59
CA THR A 408 -9.88 10.16 -46.39
C THR A 408 -9.99 11.52 -45.69
N CYS A 409 -10.11 11.50 -44.36
CA CYS A 409 -10.05 12.72 -43.56
C CYS A 409 -8.61 13.18 -43.38
N LEU A 410 -8.23 14.28 -44.03
CA LEU A 410 -6.88 14.86 -43.96
C LEU A 410 -6.84 16.02 -42.97
N ALA A 411 -6.05 15.88 -41.91
CA ALA A 411 -5.75 16.97 -41.00
C ALA A 411 -4.62 17.86 -41.56
N THR A 412 -4.70 19.16 -41.34
CA THR A 412 -3.66 20.13 -41.76
C THR A 412 -2.39 20.06 -40.92
N SER A 413 -2.48 19.46 -39.73
CA SER A 413 -1.36 19.18 -38.85
C SER A 413 -1.65 17.96 -37.97
N SER A 414 -0.62 17.43 -37.32
CA SER A 414 -0.76 16.35 -36.33
C SER A 414 -1.51 16.76 -35.05
N THR A 415 -1.78 18.07 -34.87
CA THR A 415 -2.48 18.63 -33.70
C THR A 415 -3.86 19.18 -34.02
N ALA A 416 -4.27 19.19 -35.29
CA ALA A 416 -5.57 19.70 -35.70
C ALA A 416 -6.68 18.73 -35.27
N ALA A 417 -7.68 19.26 -34.55
CA ALA A 417 -8.84 18.47 -34.11
C ALA A 417 -9.75 18.07 -35.28
N ASN A 418 -9.76 18.87 -36.35
CA ASN A 418 -10.57 18.68 -37.53
C ASN A 418 -9.70 18.59 -38.78
N GLY A 419 -10.16 17.82 -39.76
CA GLY A 419 -9.59 17.72 -41.10
C GLY A 419 -10.62 18.05 -42.17
N PHE A 420 -10.29 17.70 -43.41
CA PHE A 420 -11.21 17.79 -44.55
C PHE A 420 -11.19 16.51 -45.38
N CYS A 421 -12.32 16.19 -46.00
CA CYS A 421 -12.45 14.98 -46.82
C CYS A 421 -11.77 15.17 -48.19
N SER A 422 -10.77 14.34 -48.48
CA SER A 422 -10.01 14.34 -49.74
C SER A 422 -9.65 12.90 -50.14
N GLN A 423 -9.00 12.70 -51.29
CA GLN A 423 -8.55 11.38 -51.72
C GLN A 423 -7.21 11.49 -52.46
N ASP A 424 -6.47 10.38 -52.50
CA ASP A 424 -5.29 10.26 -53.37
C ASP A 424 -5.72 10.31 -54.84
N CYS A 425 -4.85 10.81 -55.70
CA CYS A 425 -5.15 11.02 -57.11
C CYS A 425 -3.93 10.76 -58.00
N THR A 426 -4.18 10.39 -59.26
CA THR A 426 -3.12 10.26 -60.28
C THR A 426 -3.15 11.41 -61.27
N THR A 427 -4.35 11.86 -61.61
CA THR A 427 -4.63 12.99 -62.51
C THR A 427 -5.75 13.85 -61.95
N SER A 428 -5.85 15.12 -62.36
CA SER A 428 -6.95 16.00 -61.89
C SER A 428 -8.34 15.49 -62.25
N GLY A 429 -8.48 14.65 -63.30
CA GLY A 429 -9.75 14.00 -63.64
C GLY A 429 -10.23 12.95 -62.65
N THR A 430 -9.35 12.49 -61.76
CA THR A 430 -9.73 11.58 -60.66
C THR A 430 -10.27 12.31 -59.43
N CYS A 431 -10.21 13.65 -59.39
CA CYS A 431 -10.71 14.42 -58.26
C CYS A 431 -12.21 14.75 -58.39
N PRO A 432 -12.96 14.74 -57.28
CA PRO A 432 -14.35 15.22 -57.26
C PRO A 432 -14.43 16.69 -57.70
N THR A 433 -15.63 17.13 -58.10
CA THR A 433 -15.86 18.47 -58.65
C THR A 433 -15.27 19.57 -57.77
N GLY A 434 -14.43 20.42 -58.37
CA GLY A 434 -13.73 21.51 -57.67
C GLY A 434 -12.36 21.15 -57.11
N GLY A 435 -11.94 19.87 -57.15
CA GLY A 435 -10.61 19.43 -56.75
C GLY A 435 -9.59 19.45 -57.90
N THR A 436 -8.33 19.72 -57.58
CA THR A 436 -7.16 19.56 -58.46
C THR A 436 -6.20 18.56 -57.84
N CYS A 437 -5.61 17.69 -58.67
CA CYS A 437 -4.66 16.71 -58.20
C CYS A 437 -3.30 17.36 -57.97
N THR A 438 -2.94 17.57 -56.71
CA THR A 438 -1.74 18.30 -56.30
C THR A 438 -0.71 17.34 -55.71
N GLN A 439 0.53 17.46 -56.16
CA GLN A 439 1.64 16.70 -55.60
C GLN A 439 2.09 17.32 -54.28
N VAL A 440 1.88 16.60 -53.18
CA VAL A 440 2.18 17.09 -51.82
C VAL A 440 3.47 16.52 -51.25
N SER A 441 4.01 15.46 -51.86
CA SER A 441 5.33 14.91 -51.55
C SER A 441 5.99 14.32 -52.80
N THR A 442 7.19 13.77 -52.67
CA THR A 442 7.89 13.09 -53.77
C THR A 442 7.15 11.85 -54.27
N THR A 443 6.26 11.27 -53.46
CA THR A 443 5.57 10.01 -53.75
C THR A 443 4.04 10.12 -53.71
N GLN A 444 3.48 11.22 -53.20
CA GLN A 444 2.04 11.35 -52.95
C GLN A 444 1.42 12.54 -53.69
N LYS A 445 0.26 12.27 -54.30
CA LYS A 445 -0.62 13.25 -54.93
C LYS A 445 -2.03 13.11 -54.35
N MET A 446 -2.65 14.24 -54.03
CA MET A 446 -3.97 14.29 -53.40
C MET A 446 -4.84 15.40 -53.99
N CYS A 447 -6.15 15.21 -53.92
CA CYS A 447 -7.13 16.16 -54.41
C CYS A 447 -7.29 17.34 -53.44
N LEU A 448 -6.81 18.52 -53.82
CA LEU A 448 -6.96 19.75 -53.05
C LEU A 448 -7.91 20.73 -53.76
N ILE A 449 -8.62 21.56 -52.99
CA ILE A 449 -9.52 22.58 -53.54
C ILE A 449 -8.73 23.89 -53.68
N PRO A 450 -8.38 24.31 -54.91
CA PRO A 450 -7.64 25.56 -55.12
C PRO A 450 -8.51 26.77 -54.77
N CYS A 451 -7.88 27.84 -54.32
CA CYS A 451 -8.53 29.12 -54.05
C CYS A 451 -7.65 30.29 -54.49
N THR A 452 -8.24 31.46 -54.66
CA THR A 452 -7.49 32.70 -54.95
C THR A 452 -7.26 33.48 -53.66
N THR A 453 -8.34 33.99 -53.06
CA THR A 453 -8.35 34.75 -51.81
C THR A 453 -9.43 34.28 -50.83
N THR A 454 -10.50 33.63 -51.32
CA THR A 454 -11.61 33.14 -50.50
C THR A 454 -12.02 31.73 -50.94
N CYS A 455 -12.56 30.97 -50.00
CA CYS A 455 -13.15 29.66 -50.24
C CYS A 455 -14.67 29.76 -50.40
N SER A 456 -15.25 28.91 -51.26
CA SER A 456 -16.70 28.86 -51.43
C SER A 456 -17.43 28.42 -50.15
N ASN A 457 -16.75 27.64 -49.29
CA ASN A 457 -17.23 27.27 -47.97
C ASN A 457 -16.66 28.23 -46.91
N THR A 458 -17.52 28.91 -46.16
CA THR A 458 -17.14 29.92 -45.14
C THR A 458 -16.46 29.31 -43.91
N GLN A 459 -16.52 28.00 -43.73
CA GLN A 459 -15.77 27.30 -42.68
C GLN A 459 -14.32 26.99 -43.09
N PHE A 460 -13.90 27.44 -44.27
CA PHE A 460 -12.56 27.24 -44.81
C PHE A 460 -11.89 28.59 -45.08
N THR A 461 -10.59 28.66 -44.79
CA THR A 461 -9.71 29.76 -45.15
C THR A 461 -8.83 29.38 -46.33
N CYS A 462 -8.61 30.34 -47.21
CA CYS A 462 -7.67 30.17 -48.31
C CYS A 462 -6.25 30.36 -47.75
N GLN A 463 -5.45 29.29 -47.73
CA GLN A 463 -4.09 29.33 -47.20
C GLN A 463 -3.07 29.01 -48.30
N THR A 464 -1.95 29.72 -48.27
CA THR A 464 -0.82 29.49 -49.18
C THR A 464 0.10 28.42 -48.60
N ILE A 465 0.29 27.31 -49.31
CA ILE A 465 1.25 26.26 -48.92
C ILE A 465 2.49 26.36 -49.80
N GLY A 466 3.48 27.14 -49.36
CA GLY A 466 4.79 27.25 -50.01
C GLY A 466 4.69 27.44 -51.53
N GLN A 467 5.36 26.56 -52.28
CA GLN A 467 5.34 26.57 -53.76
C GLN A 467 4.15 25.82 -54.36
N LEU A 468 3.32 25.16 -53.56
CA LEU A 468 2.17 24.39 -54.04
C LEU A 468 1.00 25.30 -54.45
N GLY A 469 0.94 26.52 -53.92
CA GLY A 469 -0.11 27.50 -54.21
C GLY A 469 -1.15 27.63 -53.10
N ASN A 470 -2.32 28.16 -53.45
CA ASN A 470 -3.37 28.53 -52.53
C ASN A 470 -4.49 27.48 -52.54
N PHE A 471 -4.81 26.92 -51.36
CA PHE A 471 -5.87 25.92 -51.19
C PHE A 471 -6.76 26.21 -49.99
N CYS A 472 -7.98 25.69 -50.04
CA CYS A 472 -8.96 25.80 -48.96
C CYS A 472 -8.69 24.80 -47.84
N PHE A 473 -8.54 25.29 -46.61
CA PHE A 473 -8.40 24.48 -45.41
C PHE A 473 -9.40 24.89 -44.33
N PRO A 474 -9.86 23.95 -43.46
CA PRO A 474 -10.73 24.29 -42.35
C PRO A 474 -10.14 25.40 -41.47
N ASN A 475 -11.01 26.25 -40.92
CA ASN A 475 -10.64 27.31 -39.97
C ASN A 475 -10.02 26.79 -38.68
#